data_AF-A0A0S8JBL1-F1
#
_entry.id   AF-A0A0S8JBL1-F1
#
_cell.length_a   1.000
_cell.length_b   1.000
_cell.length_c   1.000
_cell.angle_alpha   90.00
_cell.angle_beta   90.00
_cell.angle_gamma   90.00
#
_symmetry.space_group_name_H-M   'P 1'
#
loop_
_entity.id
_entity.type
_entity.pdbx_description
1 polymer ?
#
loop_
_entity_poly.entity_id
_entity_poly.type
_entity_poly.pdbx_seq_one_letter_code
_entity_poly.pdbx_strand_id
1 'polypeptide(L)'
;MSVGNMAYVGRLQGRVPFFQKVDLTTLSLVTRDPPAMAHRVLGLPSYQSLQPSYQWTMQTFGTVTVDSVSIMEYGISDVSVDVSWAEGYLEAPGFECDTYGGNIQGNVWIEVSGLHPDSLRAGFQAHAAGIQTSQIVINAQRQPEESIICGDADLVVMGMPGSPSFDVSGGVDITRIGRGVALDLLQIMDPEGKDESIQSTQRYLKQGWGVKVFSFKIRDGFVYSSMIPAAPPPSKLHMFLLSKIVRLPPQITYGRIPMKFLLEMQGGLAARR
;
A
#
# COMPACT_ATOMS: atom_id res chain seq x y z
N MET A 1 -17.36 29.74 -1.48
CA MET A 1 -15.97 29.46 -1.04
C MET A 1 -15.31 28.62 -2.10
N SER A 2 -14.09 28.97 -2.49
CA SER A 2 -13.46 28.55 -3.75
C SER A 2 -13.29 27.04 -3.87
N VAL A 3 -13.85 26.48 -4.94
CA VAL A 3 -13.46 25.18 -5.51
C VAL A 3 -12.10 25.42 -6.19
N GLY A 4 -11.04 25.50 -5.39
CA GLY A 4 -9.68 25.82 -5.84
C GLY A 4 -8.80 24.58 -5.74
N ASN A 5 -8.57 23.94 -6.88
CA ASN A 5 -7.62 22.84 -7.14
C ASN A 5 -7.83 21.55 -6.33
N MET A 6 -8.60 20.62 -6.90
CA MET A 6 -8.73 19.24 -6.38
C MET A 6 -7.41 18.45 -6.40
N ALA A 7 -6.47 18.84 -7.27
CA ALA A 7 -5.14 18.27 -7.35
C ALA A 7 -4.11 19.35 -7.68
N TYR A 8 -2.93 19.24 -7.10
CA TYR A 8 -1.76 20.04 -7.40
C TYR A 8 -0.57 19.11 -7.62
N VAL A 9 0.17 19.38 -8.70
CA VAL A 9 1.44 18.72 -8.99
C VAL A 9 2.46 19.84 -9.05
N GLY A 10 3.50 19.73 -8.22
CA GLY A 10 4.63 20.63 -8.18
C GLY A 10 5.50 20.50 -9.44
N ARG A 11 6.76 20.91 -9.35
CA ARG A 11 7.69 20.74 -10.47
C ARG A 11 7.84 19.26 -10.76
N LEU A 12 7.59 18.89 -12.01
CA LEU A 12 7.85 17.57 -12.55
C LEU A 12 9.00 17.69 -13.55
N GLN A 13 10.05 16.90 -13.36
CA GLN A 13 11.21 16.88 -14.24
C GLN A 13 11.77 15.47 -14.36
N GLY A 14 12.28 15.12 -15.53
CA GLY A 14 12.86 13.81 -15.76
C GLY A 14 12.73 13.31 -17.17
N ARG A 15 13.03 12.04 -17.37
CA ARG A 15 12.89 11.35 -18.66
C ARG A 15 12.34 9.95 -18.44
N VAL A 16 11.45 9.52 -19.33
CA VAL A 16 10.99 8.15 -19.38
C VAL A 16 11.48 7.55 -20.70
N PRO A 17 12.48 6.65 -20.69
CA PRO A 17 12.87 5.93 -21.88
C PRO A 17 11.70 5.09 -22.36
N PHE A 18 11.37 5.25 -23.65
CA PHE A 18 10.29 4.53 -24.30
C PHE A 18 10.83 3.76 -25.50
N PHE A 19 10.55 2.46 -25.55
CA PHE A 19 10.93 1.60 -26.65
C PHE A 19 9.81 0.64 -27.02
N GLN A 20 9.36 0.65 -28.28
CA GLN A 20 8.30 -0.25 -28.73
C GLN A 20 8.65 -0.83 -30.09
N LYS A 21 8.71 -2.15 -30.18
CA LYS A 21 8.80 -2.85 -31.46
C LYS A 21 7.40 -3.08 -32.01
N VAL A 22 7.28 -2.95 -33.33
CA VAL A 22 6.07 -3.25 -34.09
C VAL A 22 6.40 -4.37 -35.05
N ASP A 23 5.63 -5.44 -35.00
CA ASP A 23 5.67 -6.46 -36.06
C ASP A 23 4.91 -5.93 -37.27
N LEU A 24 5.65 -5.60 -38.33
CA LEU A 24 5.10 -5.06 -39.57
C LEU A 24 4.30 -6.09 -40.38
N THR A 25 4.48 -7.39 -40.10
CA THR A 25 3.76 -8.47 -40.79
C THR A 25 2.34 -8.59 -40.26
N THR A 26 2.19 -8.53 -38.94
CA THR A 26 0.91 -8.68 -38.24
C THR A 26 0.28 -7.33 -37.87
N LEU A 27 1.00 -6.22 -38.10
CA LEU A 27 0.66 -4.87 -37.64
C LEU A 27 0.36 -4.84 -36.13
N SER A 28 1.09 -5.65 -35.36
CA SER A 28 0.88 -5.80 -33.92
C SER A 28 2.07 -5.26 -33.11
N LEU A 29 1.81 -4.90 -31.86
CA LEU A 29 2.86 -4.52 -30.91
C LEU A 29 3.55 -5.79 -30.42
N VAL A 30 4.87 -5.85 -30.53
CA VAL A 30 5.65 -6.91 -29.89
C VAL A 30 5.60 -6.66 -28.38
N THR A 31 5.17 -7.67 -27.66
CA THR A 31 5.14 -7.69 -26.20
C THR A 31 6.26 -8.60 -25.73
N ARG A 32 7.00 -8.14 -24.73
CA ARG A 32 8.07 -8.95 -24.14
C ARG A 32 7.45 -9.84 -23.08
N ASP A 33 7.86 -11.12 -23.03
CA ASP A 33 7.67 -11.90 -21.81
C ASP A 33 8.43 -11.18 -20.68
N PRO A 34 7.78 -10.89 -19.54
CA PRO A 34 8.46 -10.21 -18.45
C PRO A 34 9.74 -10.97 -18.10
N PRO A 35 10.88 -10.28 -17.88
CA PRO A 35 12.10 -10.96 -17.51
C PRO A 35 11.80 -11.84 -16.29
N ALA A 36 12.36 -13.06 -16.22
CA ALA A 36 12.11 -13.99 -15.11
C ALA A 36 12.43 -13.39 -13.71
N MET A 37 13.08 -12.22 -13.67
CA MET A 37 13.37 -11.43 -12.47
C MET A 37 12.31 -10.36 -12.13
N ALA A 38 11.41 -9.97 -13.05
CA ALA A 38 10.29 -9.05 -12.79
C ALA A 38 9.33 -9.58 -11.71
N HIS A 39 9.24 -10.91 -11.58
CA HIS A 39 8.46 -11.58 -10.53
C HIS A 39 9.25 -11.85 -9.25
N ARG A 40 10.56 -11.59 -9.24
CA ARG A 40 11.39 -11.65 -8.03
C ARG A 40 11.66 -10.24 -7.55
N VAL A 41 10.63 -9.68 -6.92
CA VAL A 41 10.67 -8.90 -5.67
C VAL A 41 12.07 -8.88 -5.07
N LEU A 42 12.91 -7.98 -5.55
CA LEU A 42 14.10 -7.60 -4.84
C LEU A 42 13.60 -6.62 -3.79
N GLY A 43 13.49 -7.05 -2.53
CA GLY A 43 13.26 -6.11 -1.43
C GLY A 43 14.27 -4.97 -1.55
N LEU A 44 13.89 -3.74 -1.22
CA LEU A 44 14.67 -2.51 -1.44
C LEU A 44 16.17 -2.56 -1.06
N PRO A 45 16.63 -3.28 0.00
CA PRO A 45 18.06 -3.46 0.25
C PRO A 45 18.82 -4.03 -0.97
N SER A 46 18.14 -4.86 -1.75
CA SER A 46 18.64 -5.44 -2.99
C SER A 46 18.58 -4.45 -4.16
N TYR A 47 17.57 -3.58 -4.28
CA TYR A 47 17.55 -2.57 -5.36
C TYR A 47 18.65 -1.53 -5.17
N GLN A 48 18.76 -0.90 -3.99
CA GLN A 48 19.79 0.11 -3.73
C GLN A 48 21.21 -0.45 -3.86
N SER A 49 21.43 -1.71 -3.47
CA SER A 49 22.73 -2.38 -3.65
C SER A 49 23.02 -2.78 -5.10
N LEU A 50 21.99 -2.99 -5.92
CA LEU A 50 22.11 -3.31 -7.34
C LEU A 50 22.02 -2.09 -8.26
N GLN A 51 21.59 -0.93 -7.75
CA GLN A 51 21.46 0.33 -8.48
C GLN A 51 22.75 0.70 -9.24
N PRO A 52 23.96 0.59 -8.64
CA PRO A 52 25.18 0.84 -9.38
C PRO A 52 25.32 -0.10 -10.58
N SER A 53 25.03 -1.39 -10.41
CA SER A 53 25.13 -2.41 -11.46
C SER A 53 24.17 -2.17 -12.62
N TYR A 54 22.97 -1.63 -12.36
CA TYR A 54 22.03 -1.25 -13.44
C TYR A 54 22.57 -0.13 -14.33
N GLN A 55 23.40 0.77 -13.80
CA GLN A 55 24.02 1.84 -14.58
C GLN A 55 25.06 1.33 -15.59
N TRP A 56 25.68 0.17 -15.35
CA TRP A 56 26.74 -0.39 -16.22
C TRP A 56 26.19 -1.25 -17.36
N THR A 57 25.02 -1.86 -17.20
CA THR A 57 24.45 -2.78 -18.19
C THR A 57 23.32 -2.18 -19.02
N MET A 58 22.75 -1.03 -18.65
CA MET A 58 21.45 -0.62 -19.20
C MET A 58 21.30 0.91 -19.35
N GLN A 59 21.30 1.39 -20.60
CA GLN A 59 20.73 2.68 -21.04
C GLN A 59 19.18 2.74 -20.89
N THR A 60 18.60 1.96 -19.97
CA THR A 60 17.21 1.51 -20.07
C THR A 60 16.25 2.27 -19.15
N PHE A 61 16.73 2.81 -18.03
CA PHE A 61 15.92 3.54 -17.07
C PHE A 61 16.21 5.04 -17.09
N GLY A 62 15.16 5.84 -16.93
CA GLY A 62 15.25 7.26 -16.68
C GLY A 62 14.63 7.59 -15.34
N THR A 63 15.08 8.69 -14.74
CA THR A 63 14.57 9.13 -13.45
C THR A 63 13.55 10.25 -13.68
N VAL A 64 12.43 10.16 -12.99
CA VAL A 64 11.40 11.19 -12.89
C VAL A 64 11.34 11.64 -11.44
N THR A 65 11.39 12.95 -11.24
CA THR A 65 11.27 13.57 -9.91
C THR A 65 10.09 14.53 -9.90
N VAL A 66 9.34 14.52 -8.80
CA VAL A 66 8.23 15.44 -8.55
C VAL A 66 8.37 16.03 -7.16
N ASP A 67 8.49 17.36 -7.07
CA ASP A 67 8.72 18.06 -5.79
C ASP A 67 7.57 17.78 -4.80
N SER A 68 6.32 17.82 -5.29
CA SER A 68 5.15 17.49 -4.50
C SER A 68 3.96 17.11 -5.36
N VAL A 69 3.13 16.22 -4.83
CA VAL A 69 1.81 15.89 -5.38
C VAL A 69 0.82 15.95 -4.23
N SER A 70 -0.25 16.72 -4.40
CA SER A 70 -1.34 16.77 -3.42
C SER A 70 -2.69 16.63 -4.07
N ILE A 71 -3.56 15.80 -3.51
CA ILE A 71 -4.95 15.63 -3.91
C ILE A 71 -5.79 15.81 -2.65
N MET A 72 -6.66 16.83 -2.65
CA MET A 72 -7.40 17.24 -1.45
C MET A 72 -6.46 17.50 -0.26
N GLU A 73 -6.67 16.81 0.86
CA GLU A 73 -5.84 16.90 2.07
C GLU A 73 -4.64 15.95 2.01
N TYR A 74 -4.55 15.12 0.95
CA TYR A 74 -3.51 14.12 0.84
C TYR A 74 -2.30 14.64 0.10
N GLY A 75 -1.11 14.54 0.70
CA GLY A 75 0.13 15.03 0.11
C GLY A 75 1.28 14.03 0.18
N ILE A 76 2.06 13.99 -0.88
CA ILE A 76 3.39 13.39 -0.94
C ILE A 76 4.39 14.44 -1.45
N SER A 77 5.62 14.39 -0.98
CA SER A 77 6.72 15.23 -1.44
C SER A 77 7.92 14.39 -1.85
N ASP A 78 8.87 15.04 -2.52
CA ASP A 78 10.19 14.47 -2.81
C ASP A 78 10.08 13.12 -3.53
N VAL A 79 9.17 13.04 -4.49
CA VAL A 79 8.90 11.82 -5.24
C VAL A 79 10.05 11.61 -6.22
N SER A 80 10.71 10.47 -6.13
CA SER A 80 11.74 10.03 -7.08
C SER A 80 11.38 8.64 -7.59
N VAL A 81 11.38 8.47 -8.91
CA VAL A 81 11.02 7.21 -9.57
C VAL A 81 12.02 6.92 -10.66
N ASP A 82 12.69 5.77 -10.58
CA ASP A 82 13.39 5.20 -11.71
C ASP A 82 12.37 4.43 -12.55
N VAL A 83 12.26 4.72 -13.84
CA VAL A 83 11.21 4.18 -14.72
C VAL A 83 11.72 3.86 -16.11
N SER A 84 11.15 2.81 -16.71
CA SER A 84 11.29 2.50 -18.13
C SER A 84 9.96 2.02 -18.71
N TRP A 85 9.78 2.24 -20.01
CA TRP A 85 8.70 1.64 -20.77
C TRP A 85 9.29 0.93 -21.99
N ALA A 86 9.15 -0.38 -22.05
CA ALA A 86 9.58 -1.15 -23.21
C ALA A 86 8.61 -2.27 -23.56
N GLU A 87 8.20 -2.37 -24.83
CA GLU A 87 7.51 -3.55 -25.39
C GLU A 87 6.27 -3.98 -24.57
N GLY A 88 5.39 -3.02 -24.27
CA GLY A 88 4.19 -3.25 -23.47
C GLY A 88 4.42 -3.42 -21.96
N TYR A 89 5.65 -3.26 -21.48
CA TYR A 89 6.02 -3.37 -20.07
C TYR A 89 6.53 -2.03 -19.54
N LEU A 90 5.81 -1.46 -18.57
CA LEU A 90 6.25 -0.33 -17.77
C LEU A 90 6.79 -0.86 -16.44
N GLU A 91 8.02 -0.47 -16.10
CA GLU A 91 8.69 -0.88 -14.88
C GLU A 91 9.21 0.34 -14.15
N ALA A 92 8.86 0.44 -12.88
CA ALA A 92 9.49 1.33 -11.92
C ALA A 92 10.13 0.47 -10.82
N PRO A 93 11.40 0.04 -10.98
CA PRO A 93 12.04 -0.89 -10.04
C PRO A 93 12.32 -0.24 -8.68
N GLY A 94 12.32 1.09 -8.61
CA GLY A 94 12.45 1.85 -7.40
C GLY A 94 11.64 3.15 -7.48
N PHE A 95 10.81 3.39 -6.46
CA PHE A 95 10.30 4.71 -6.15
C PHE A 95 10.52 5.00 -4.67
N GLU A 96 10.64 6.28 -4.34
CA GLU A 96 10.65 6.81 -2.97
C GLU A 96 9.86 8.12 -2.92
N CYS A 97 9.21 8.38 -1.80
CA CYS A 97 8.57 9.66 -1.51
C CYS A 97 8.41 9.87 0.00
N ASP A 98 8.28 11.12 0.41
CA ASP A 98 7.99 11.51 1.77
C ASP A 98 6.49 11.80 1.95
N THR A 99 5.94 11.40 3.08
CA THR A 99 4.52 11.65 3.41
C THR A 99 4.28 11.62 4.92
N TYR A 100 3.58 12.64 5.43
CA TYR A 100 3.16 12.77 6.83
C TYR A 100 4.26 12.44 7.86
N GLY A 101 5.46 13.01 7.69
CA GLY A 101 6.59 12.81 8.60
C GLY A 101 7.24 11.42 8.54
N GLY A 102 6.85 10.59 7.58
CA GLY A 102 7.49 9.33 7.24
C GLY A 102 7.82 9.26 5.74
N ASN A 103 8.26 8.10 5.29
CA ASN A 103 8.59 7.87 3.89
C ASN A 103 8.00 6.54 3.38
N ILE A 104 7.73 6.49 2.08
CA ILE A 104 7.29 5.30 1.36
C ILE A 104 8.32 5.01 0.28
N GLN A 105 8.68 3.75 0.13
CA GLN A 105 9.57 3.28 -0.92
C GLN A 105 9.06 1.96 -1.49
N GLY A 106 9.32 1.68 -2.76
CA GLY A 106 8.73 0.50 -3.38
C GLY A 106 9.08 0.29 -4.84
N ASN A 107 8.32 -0.59 -5.49
CA ASN A 107 8.37 -0.84 -6.93
C ASN A 107 6.95 -0.96 -7.50
N VAL A 108 6.85 -0.68 -8.80
CA VAL A 108 5.63 -0.82 -9.59
C VAL A 108 5.99 -1.44 -10.92
N TRP A 109 5.14 -2.32 -11.43
CA TRP A 109 5.21 -2.76 -12.82
C TRP A 109 3.81 -2.90 -13.41
N ILE A 110 3.72 -2.67 -14.71
CA ILE A 110 2.51 -2.82 -15.50
C ILE A 110 2.89 -3.50 -16.80
N GLU A 111 2.20 -4.57 -17.12
CA GLU A 111 2.30 -5.32 -18.37
C GLU A 111 0.98 -5.20 -19.10
N VAL A 112 1.04 -4.82 -20.38
CA VAL A 112 -0.09 -4.78 -21.28
C VAL A 112 0.25 -5.63 -22.49
N SER A 113 -0.17 -6.88 -22.46
CA SER A 113 0.11 -7.86 -23.51
C SER A 113 -0.94 -7.80 -24.63
N GLY A 114 -0.77 -6.87 -25.57
CA GLY A 114 -1.70 -6.65 -26.68
C GLY A 114 -2.95 -5.85 -26.28
N LEU A 115 -3.84 -5.59 -27.24
CA LEU A 115 -5.00 -4.69 -27.06
C LEU A 115 -6.23 -5.36 -26.40
N HIS A 116 -6.05 -6.44 -25.63
CA HIS A 116 -7.16 -7.16 -24.99
C HIS A 116 -7.31 -6.77 -23.50
N PRO A 117 -8.52 -6.49 -22.98
CA PRO A 117 -8.70 -6.11 -21.56
C PRO A 117 -8.16 -7.12 -20.54
N ASP A 118 -8.13 -8.40 -20.91
CA ASP A 118 -7.66 -9.49 -20.05
C ASP A 118 -6.12 -9.58 -19.98
N SER A 119 -5.41 -8.80 -20.79
CA SER A 119 -3.95 -8.85 -20.87
C SER A 119 -3.23 -7.95 -19.87
N LEU A 120 -3.96 -7.08 -19.16
CA LEU A 120 -3.38 -6.24 -18.13
C LEU A 120 -2.89 -7.12 -16.99
N ARG A 121 -1.63 -6.94 -16.61
CA ARG A 121 -1.10 -7.40 -15.33
C ARG A 121 -0.39 -6.24 -14.69
N ALA A 122 -0.59 -6.03 -13.40
CA ALA A 122 0.15 -5.01 -12.68
C ALA A 122 0.55 -5.53 -11.31
N GLY A 123 1.66 -5.02 -10.80
CA GLY A 123 2.09 -5.29 -9.46
C GLY A 123 2.65 -4.06 -8.79
N PHE A 124 2.48 -4.03 -7.48
CA PHE A 124 2.91 -2.95 -6.61
C PHE A 124 3.47 -3.55 -5.34
N GLN A 125 4.60 -3.03 -4.90
CA GLN A 125 5.13 -3.33 -3.58
C GLN A 125 5.61 -2.04 -2.94
N ALA A 126 5.32 -1.88 -1.66
CA ALA A 126 5.77 -0.72 -0.92
C ALA A 126 6.08 -1.05 0.53
N HIS A 127 7.04 -0.32 1.06
CA HIS A 127 7.36 -0.25 2.47
C HIS A 127 7.13 1.18 2.94
N ALA A 128 6.32 1.33 3.98
CA ALA A 128 6.06 2.61 4.62
C ALA A 128 6.72 2.62 6.00
N ALA A 129 7.52 3.66 6.25
CA ALA A 129 8.22 3.84 7.51
C ALA A 129 7.80 5.15 8.19
N GLY A 130 7.29 5.03 9.40
CA GLY A 130 7.09 6.18 10.30
C GLY A 130 5.96 7.14 9.93
N ILE A 131 4.96 6.72 9.15
CA ILE A 131 3.85 7.58 8.73
C ILE A 131 3.05 8.07 9.95
N GLN A 132 2.90 9.38 10.12
CA GLN A 132 2.17 9.99 11.23
C GLN A 132 0.73 10.30 10.84
N THR A 133 -0.21 9.45 11.25
CA THR A 133 -1.65 9.62 10.94
C THR A 133 -2.27 10.85 11.58
N SER A 134 -1.65 11.40 12.62
CA SER A 134 -2.07 12.65 13.26
C SER A 134 -1.93 13.85 12.32
N GLN A 135 -1.08 13.76 11.29
CA GLN A 135 -0.95 14.78 10.25
C GLN A 135 -1.95 14.58 9.09
N ILE A 136 -2.57 13.39 8.99
CA ILE A 136 -3.60 13.08 7.99
C ILE A 136 -4.97 13.55 8.49
N VAL A 137 -5.29 13.29 9.76
CA VAL A 137 -6.59 13.62 10.34
C VAL A 137 -6.54 15.00 11.00
N ILE A 138 -7.05 16.01 10.30
CA ILE A 138 -7.25 17.36 10.84
C ILE A 138 -8.09 17.24 12.12
N ASN A 139 -7.51 17.60 13.27
CA ASN A 139 -8.05 17.51 14.65
C ASN A 139 -7.72 16.26 15.48
N ALA A 140 -6.87 15.34 15.01
CA ALA A 140 -6.35 14.28 15.87
C ALA A 140 -5.24 14.82 16.78
N GLN A 141 -5.58 15.51 17.88
CA GLN A 141 -4.63 15.77 18.97
C GLN A 141 -4.28 14.43 19.66
N ARG A 142 -3.39 13.65 19.05
CA ARG A 142 -2.88 12.39 19.58
C ARG A 142 -1.39 12.51 19.86
N GLN A 143 -0.92 11.76 20.85
CA GLN A 143 0.52 11.62 21.06
C GLN A 143 1.16 10.94 19.83
N PRO A 144 2.37 11.34 19.41
CA PRO A 144 3.02 10.79 18.21
C PRO A 144 3.12 9.26 18.20
N GLU A 145 3.34 8.65 19.36
CA GLU A 145 3.43 7.19 19.51
C GLU A 145 2.11 6.46 19.25
N GLU A 146 0.97 7.15 19.41
CA GLU A 146 -0.35 6.61 19.14
C GLU A 146 -0.83 6.84 17.70
N SER A 147 -0.05 7.56 16.89
CA SER A 147 -0.36 7.92 15.50
C SER A 147 0.60 7.36 14.45
N ILE A 148 1.58 6.53 14.83
CA ILE A 148 2.55 6.02 13.86
C ILE A 148 2.05 4.76 13.14
N ILE A 149 2.35 4.65 11.85
CA ILE A 149 2.17 3.45 11.02
C ILE A 149 3.51 3.11 10.35
N CYS A 150 3.89 1.84 10.40
CA CYS A 150 4.89 1.25 9.51
C CYS A 150 4.32 -0.06 8.96
N GLY A 151 4.65 -0.40 7.73
CA GLY A 151 4.14 -1.62 7.14
C GLY A 151 4.62 -1.86 5.73
N ASP A 152 4.24 -3.02 5.24
CA ASP A 152 4.56 -3.53 3.92
C ASP A 152 3.26 -3.76 3.16
N ALA A 153 3.25 -3.45 1.88
CA ALA A 153 2.14 -3.70 0.98
C ALA A 153 2.66 -4.46 -0.24
N ASP A 154 1.90 -5.45 -0.67
CA ASP A 154 2.11 -6.20 -1.89
C ASP A 154 0.75 -6.33 -2.60
N LEU A 155 0.66 -5.95 -3.86
CA LEU A 155 -0.58 -6.10 -4.63
C LEU A 155 -0.25 -6.57 -6.03
N VAL A 156 -1.07 -7.49 -6.53
CA VAL A 156 -1.04 -7.96 -7.91
C VAL A 156 -2.47 -7.86 -8.46
N VAL A 157 -2.58 -7.24 -9.63
CA VAL A 157 -3.82 -7.09 -10.38
C VAL A 157 -3.69 -7.85 -11.68
N MET A 158 -4.70 -8.64 -12.01
CA MET A 158 -4.84 -9.33 -13.29
C MET A 158 -6.13 -8.87 -13.95
N GLY A 159 -6.09 -8.58 -15.26
CA GLY A 159 -7.22 -8.10 -16.04
C GLY A 159 -7.67 -6.67 -15.69
N MET A 160 -8.52 -6.12 -16.56
CA MET A 160 -9.19 -4.84 -16.34
C MET A 160 -10.46 -5.01 -15.50
N PRO A 161 -10.86 -4.02 -14.68
CA PRO A 161 -12.13 -4.06 -13.95
C PRO A 161 -13.32 -4.37 -14.88
N GLY A 162 -14.10 -5.40 -14.53
CA GLY A 162 -15.24 -5.88 -15.32
C GLY A 162 -14.92 -7.01 -16.31
N SER A 163 -13.66 -7.36 -16.50
CA SER A 163 -13.25 -8.56 -17.25
C SER A 163 -13.54 -9.85 -16.45
N PRO A 164 -13.84 -10.99 -17.12
CA PRO A 164 -13.89 -12.31 -16.49
C PRO A 164 -12.58 -12.74 -15.80
N SER A 165 -11.43 -12.23 -16.24
CA SER A 165 -10.12 -12.52 -15.66
C SER A 165 -9.71 -11.52 -14.58
N PHE A 166 -10.58 -10.57 -14.23
CA PHE A 166 -10.29 -9.56 -13.23
C PHE A 166 -10.10 -10.19 -11.84
N ASP A 167 -8.89 -10.06 -11.31
CA ASP A 167 -8.54 -10.51 -9.96
C ASP A 167 -7.55 -9.56 -9.31
N VAL A 168 -7.63 -9.45 -7.98
CA VAL A 168 -6.71 -8.67 -7.16
C VAL A 168 -6.28 -9.54 -5.99
N SER A 169 -4.97 -9.67 -5.80
CA SER A 169 -4.38 -10.46 -4.73
C SER A 169 -3.24 -9.70 -4.05
N GLY A 170 -2.87 -10.15 -2.84
CA GLY A 170 -1.77 -9.59 -2.06
C GLY A 170 -2.25 -9.15 -0.68
N GLY A 171 -1.78 -8.00 -0.18
CA GLY A 171 -2.29 -7.38 1.02
C GLY A 171 -1.39 -6.30 1.61
N VAL A 172 -1.71 -5.93 2.83
CA VAL A 172 -0.96 -4.97 3.64
C VAL A 172 -0.70 -5.58 5.01
N ASP A 173 0.55 -5.52 5.47
CA ASP A 173 0.97 -5.90 6.81
C ASP A 173 1.49 -4.66 7.55
N ILE A 174 0.70 -4.16 8.51
CA ILE A 174 1.11 -3.05 9.37
C ILE A 174 1.94 -3.63 10.53
N THR A 175 3.26 -3.50 10.43
CA THR A 175 4.26 -4.08 11.35
C THR A 175 4.55 -3.21 12.58
N ARG A 176 4.14 -1.94 12.53
CA ARG A 176 4.10 -1.04 13.70
C ARG A 176 2.89 -0.15 13.59
N ILE A 177 2.04 -0.17 14.61
CA ILE A 177 0.82 0.65 14.63
C ILE A 177 0.60 1.23 16.01
N GLY A 178 0.36 2.55 16.05
CA GLY A 178 -0.10 3.23 17.25
C GLY A 178 -1.45 2.67 17.69
N ARG A 179 -1.64 2.49 19.00
CA ARG A 179 -2.88 1.94 19.56
C ARG A 179 -4.13 2.74 19.13
N GLY A 180 -4.02 4.06 19.06
CA GLY A 180 -5.10 4.92 18.60
C GLY A 180 -5.52 4.62 17.16
N VAL A 181 -4.54 4.45 16.27
CA VAL A 181 -4.79 4.03 14.87
C VAL A 181 -5.45 2.66 14.81
N ALA A 182 -4.95 1.68 15.58
CA ALA A 182 -5.54 0.34 15.59
C ALA A 182 -7.02 0.35 16.03
N LEU A 183 -7.37 1.17 17.03
CA LEU A 183 -8.75 1.34 17.47
C LEU A 183 -9.63 1.96 16.36
N ASP A 184 -9.12 2.95 15.64
CA ASP A 184 -9.84 3.57 14.52
C ASP A 184 -10.08 2.58 13.38
N LEU A 185 -9.07 1.78 13.01
CA LEU A 185 -9.21 0.74 11.99
C LEU A 185 -10.30 -0.27 12.36
N LEU A 186 -10.31 -0.73 13.61
CA LEU A 186 -11.36 -1.62 14.11
C LEU A 186 -12.75 -0.96 14.08
N GLN A 187 -12.83 0.33 14.39
CA GLN A 187 -14.09 1.09 14.32
C GLN A 187 -14.59 1.26 12.89
N ILE A 188 -13.69 1.41 11.91
CA ILE A 188 -14.03 1.48 10.48
C ILE A 188 -14.52 0.12 9.98
N MET A 189 -13.93 -0.98 10.45
CA MET A 189 -14.33 -2.34 10.09
C MET A 189 -15.69 -2.74 10.67
N ASP A 190 -16.04 -2.25 11.86
CA ASP A 190 -17.31 -2.51 12.53
C ASP A 190 -17.96 -1.20 13.04
N PRO A 191 -18.50 -0.37 12.13
CA PRO A 191 -19.04 0.93 12.50
C PRO A 191 -20.28 0.82 13.40
N GLU A 192 -21.06 -0.26 13.25
CA GLU A 192 -22.27 -0.51 14.02
C GLU A 192 -22.00 -1.28 15.33
N GLY A 193 -20.76 -1.77 15.53
CA GLY A 193 -20.41 -2.53 16.72
C GLY A 193 -21.14 -3.88 16.79
N LYS A 194 -21.30 -4.61 15.69
CA LYS A 194 -22.00 -5.90 15.67
C LYS A 194 -21.06 -7.11 15.76
N ASP A 195 -19.77 -6.94 15.47
CA ASP A 195 -18.80 -8.03 15.48
C ASP A 195 -18.18 -8.17 16.89
N GLU A 196 -18.55 -9.25 17.59
CA GLU A 196 -18.07 -9.55 18.93
C GLU A 196 -16.54 -9.68 19.01
N SER A 197 -15.88 -10.16 17.96
CA SER A 197 -14.42 -10.32 17.90
C SER A 197 -13.72 -8.97 17.82
N ILE A 198 -14.30 -8.03 17.05
CA ILE A 198 -13.82 -6.66 16.93
C ILE A 198 -14.03 -5.91 18.25
N GLN A 199 -15.24 -5.99 18.83
CA GLN A 199 -15.51 -5.38 20.14
C GLN A 199 -14.57 -5.89 21.24
N SER A 200 -14.35 -7.21 21.29
CA SER A 200 -13.44 -7.82 22.27
C SER A 200 -12.01 -7.30 22.08
N THR A 201 -11.55 -7.21 20.83
CA THR A 201 -10.24 -6.63 20.51
C THR A 201 -10.15 -5.18 20.97
N GLN A 202 -11.15 -4.36 20.66
CA GLN A 202 -11.18 -2.96 21.09
C GLN A 202 -11.09 -2.82 22.62
N ARG A 203 -11.75 -3.70 23.38
CA ARG A 203 -11.64 -3.72 24.85
C ARG A 203 -10.21 -4.03 25.31
N TYR A 204 -9.54 -5.03 24.72
CA TYR A 204 -8.15 -5.35 25.06
C TYR A 204 -7.20 -4.20 24.76
N LEU A 205 -7.35 -3.54 23.60
CA LEU A 205 -6.54 -2.37 23.26
C LEU A 205 -6.78 -1.21 24.25
N LYS A 206 -8.04 -0.93 24.60
CA LYS A 206 -8.39 0.09 25.61
C LYS A 206 -7.76 -0.23 26.98
N GLN A 207 -7.67 -1.50 27.35
CA GLN A 207 -7.01 -1.95 28.58
C GLN A 207 -5.47 -1.84 28.54
N GLY A 208 -4.88 -1.61 27.37
CA GLY A 208 -3.45 -1.32 27.24
C GLY A 208 -2.63 -2.42 26.57
N TRP A 209 -3.27 -3.44 26.00
CA TRP A 209 -2.61 -4.31 25.02
C TRP A 209 -2.23 -3.51 23.78
N GLY A 210 -1.11 -3.88 23.16
CA GLY A 210 -0.65 -3.31 21.90
C GLY A 210 -1.00 -4.19 20.71
N VAL A 211 -0.57 -3.77 19.53
CA VAL A 211 -0.65 -4.55 18.30
C VAL A 211 0.75 -4.74 17.75
N LYS A 212 1.11 -6.00 17.47
CA LYS A 212 2.39 -6.35 16.86
C LYS A 212 2.30 -6.26 15.34
N VAL A 213 1.25 -6.87 14.77
CA VAL A 213 0.98 -6.85 13.33
C VAL A 213 -0.52 -6.72 13.12
N PHE A 214 -0.92 -5.87 12.18
CA PHE A 214 -2.29 -5.82 11.67
C PHE A 214 -2.25 -6.09 10.16
N SER A 215 -2.84 -7.18 9.73
CA SER A 215 -2.77 -7.68 8.35
C SER A 215 -4.10 -7.59 7.65
N PHE A 216 -4.10 -7.20 6.38
CA PHE A 216 -5.22 -7.21 5.46
C PHE A 216 -4.81 -7.96 4.20
N LYS A 217 -5.16 -9.24 4.08
CA LYS A 217 -4.82 -10.06 2.91
C LYS A 217 -5.98 -10.13 1.94
N ILE A 218 -5.71 -9.90 0.67
CA ILE A 218 -6.67 -9.89 -0.42
C ILE A 218 -6.49 -11.19 -1.21
N ARG A 219 -7.57 -11.95 -1.35
CA ARG A 219 -7.64 -13.14 -2.21
C ARG A 219 -9.10 -13.48 -2.49
N ASP A 220 -9.38 -14.11 -3.62
CA ASP A 220 -10.68 -14.68 -3.96
C ASP A 220 -11.85 -13.67 -3.89
N GLY A 221 -11.60 -12.38 -4.13
CA GLY A 221 -12.63 -11.35 -4.03
C GLY A 221 -12.91 -10.82 -2.61
N PHE A 222 -12.14 -11.24 -1.60
CA PHE A 222 -12.33 -10.87 -0.20
C PHE A 222 -11.07 -10.30 0.44
N VAL A 223 -11.28 -9.43 1.43
CA VAL A 223 -10.25 -8.97 2.36
C VAL A 223 -10.37 -9.76 3.66
N TYR A 224 -9.27 -10.41 4.03
CA TYR A 224 -9.08 -11.15 5.27
C TYR A 224 -8.25 -10.30 6.22
N SER A 225 -8.88 -9.78 7.25
CA SER A 225 -8.23 -8.97 8.26
C SER A 225 -7.86 -9.84 9.47
N SER A 226 -6.67 -9.62 10.01
CA SER A 226 -6.24 -10.27 11.24
C SER A 226 -5.25 -9.41 12.02
N MET A 227 -5.12 -9.70 13.31
CA MET A 227 -4.26 -8.97 14.22
C MET A 227 -3.46 -9.93 15.10
N ILE A 228 -2.17 -9.67 15.24
CA ILE A 228 -1.30 -10.30 16.23
C ILE A 228 -1.18 -9.32 17.42
N PRO A 229 -1.72 -9.66 18.60
CA PRO A 229 -1.64 -8.77 19.74
C PRO A 229 -0.21 -8.69 20.30
N ALA A 230 0.14 -7.52 20.82
CA ALA A 230 1.37 -7.32 21.59
C ALA A 230 1.05 -7.21 23.08
N ALA A 231 1.86 -7.86 23.91
CA ALA A 231 1.74 -7.75 25.35
C ALA A 231 1.90 -6.27 25.78
N PRO A 232 1.22 -5.85 26.86
CA PRO A 232 1.40 -4.51 27.43
C PRO A 232 2.87 -4.25 27.78
N PRO A 233 3.36 -3.00 27.66
CA PRO A 233 4.74 -2.69 27.98
C PRO A 233 5.02 -2.85 29.49
N PRO A 234 6.28 -3.13 29.91
CA PRO A 234 6.64 -3.27 31.32
C PRO A 234 6.33 -2.03 32.18
N SER A 235 6.26 -0.84 31.56
CA SER A 235 5.84 0.40 32.21
C SER A 235 4.41 0.33 32.78
N LYS A 236 3.57 -0.60 32.30
CA LYS A 236 2.25 -0.93 32.85
C LYS A 236 2.33 -2.26 33.62
N LEU A 237 3.12 -2.28 34.70
CA LEU A 237 3.48 -3.49 35.45
C LEU A 237 2.29 -4.42 35.78
N HIS A 238 1.16 -3.87 36.23
CA HIS A 238 -0.04 -4.65 36.55
C HIS A 238 -0.61 -5.37 35.32
N MET A 239 -0.73 -4.69 34.17
CA MET A 239 -1.19 -5.29 32.91
C MET A 239 -0.17 -6.27 32.35
N PHE A 240 1.12 -5.96 32.48
CA PHE A 240 2.20 -6.85 32.06
C PHE A 240 2.14 -8.18 32.84
N LEU A 241 1.96 -8.14 34.16
CA LEU A 241 1.79 -9.33 34.98
C LEU A 241 0.52 -10.10 34.62
N LEU A 242 -0.62 -9.41 34.42
CA LEU A 242 -1.86 -10.03 33.97
C LEU A 242 -1.71 -10.74 32.61
N SER A 243 -0.95 -10.17 31.68
CA SER A 243 -0.69 -10.78 30.36
C SER A 243 0.08 -12.11 30.42
N LYS A 244 0.78 -12.39 31.53
CA LYS A 244 1.45 -13.68 31.75
C LYS A 244 0.47 -14.78 32.13
N ILE A 245 -0.67 -14.40 32.71
CA ILE A 245 -1.74 -15.31 33.15
C ILE A 245 -2.79 -15.44 32.05
N VAL A 246 -3.26 -14.31 31.52
CA VAL A 246 -4.23 -14.24 30.43
C VAL A 246 -3.50 -14.14 29.11
N ARG A 247 -3.44 -15.27 28.39
CA ARG A 247 -2.85 -15.33 27.04
C ARG A 247 -3.93 -15.05 26.01
N LEU A 248 -3.77 -13.96 25.26
CA LEU A 248 -4.52 -13.75 24.03
C LEU A 248 -4.10 -14.82 23.00
N PRO A 249 -5.02 -15.18 22.07
CA PRO A 249 -4.65 -16.05 20.97
C PRO A 249 -3.50 -15.43 20.15
N PRO A 250 -2.64 -16.26 19.54
CA PRO A 250 -1.48 -15.78 18.77
C PRO A 250 -1.89 -14.93 17.57
N GLN A 251 -3.09 -15.12 17.06
CA GLN A 251 -3.69 -14.36 15.98
C GLN A 251 -5.20 -14.26 16.22
N ILE A 252 -5.76 -13.07 16.02
CA ILE A 252 -7.20 -12.80 16.03
C ILE A 252 -7.59 -12.55 14.58
N THR A 253 -8.52 -13.34 14.04
CA THR A 253 -9.03 -13.18 12.67
C THR A 253 -10.43 -12.61 12.73
N TYR A 254 -10.73 -11.64 11.86
CA TYR A 254 -12.04 -11.00 11.79
C TYR A 254 -12.86 -11.52 10.61
N GLY A 255 -14.13 -11.10 10.55
CA GLY A 255 -15.00 -11.39 9.40
C GLY A 255 -14.39 -10.94 8.07
N ARG A 256 -14.57 -11.76 7.03
CA ARG A 256 -14.14 -11.40 5.66
C ARG A 256 -14.98 -10.24 5.13
N ILE A 257 -14.33 -9.29 4.46
CA ILE A 257 -14.99 -8.14 3.86
C ILE A 257 -14.99 -8.33 2.33
N PRO A 258 -16.15 -8.35 1.66
CA PRO A 258 -16.19 -8.40 0.20
C PRO A 258 -15.49 -7.18 -0.40
N MET A 259 -14.60 -7.37 -1.38
CA MET A 259 -13.90 -6.23 -2.01
C MET A 259 -14.85 -5.20 -2.62
N LYS A 260 -15.98 -5.65 -3.18
CA LYS A 260 -17.01 -4.77 -3.77
C LYS A 260 -17.49 -3.71 -2.77
N PHE A 261 -17.65 -4.07 -1.50
CA PHE A 261 -18.05 -3.14 -0.45
C PHE A 261 -17.04 -1.99 -0.26
N LEU A 262 -15.74 -2.30 -0.29
CA LEU A 262 -14.68 -1.31 -0.15
C LEU A 262 -14.59 -0.37 -1.36
N LEU A 263 -14.76 -0.92 -2.57
CA LEU A 263 -14.75 -0.15 -3.82
C LEU A 263 -15.97 0.79 -3.89
N GLU A 264 -17.15 0.32 -3.48
CA GLU A 264 -18.38 1.12 -3.45
C GLU A 264 -18.36 2.21 -2.37
N MET A 265 -17.73 1.96 -1.22
CA MET A 265 -17.52 2.98 -0.16
C MET A 265 -16.75 4.20 -0.67
N GLN A 266 -15.76 4.01 -1.55
CA GLN A 266 -15.01 5.12 -2.14
C GLN A 266 -15.88 5.95 -3.11
N GLY A 267 -16.73 5.30 -3.91
CA GLY A 267 -17.70 5.99 -4.77
C GLY A 267 -18.75 6.79 -3.99
N GLY A 268 -19.19 6.26 -2.84
CA GLY A 268 -20.15 6.92 -1.95
C GLY A 268 -19.58 8.12 -1.17
N LEU A 269 -18.30 8.07 -0.80
CA LEU A 269 -17.60 9.20 -0.16
C LEU A 269 -17.38 10.37 -1.12
N ALA A 270 -17.21 10.10 -2.42
CA ALA A 270 -17.14 11.13 -3.46
C ALA A 270 -18.51 11.77 -3.79
N ALA A 271 -19.61 11.02 -3.60
CA ALA A 271 -20.97 11.50 -3.90
C ALA A 271 -21.69 12.19 -2.73
N ARG A 272 -21.16 12.10 -1.50
CA ARG A 272 -21.78 12.64 -0.28
C ARG A 272 -21.07 13.88 0.29
N ARG A 273 -20.24 14.57 -0.49
CA ARG A 273 -19.61 15.84 -0.09
C ARG A 273 -19.80 16.93 -1.13
#